data_AF-Q7V2S5-F1
#
_entry.id   AF-Q7V2S5-F1
#
_cell.length_a   1.000
_cell.length_b   1.000
_cell.length_c   1.000
_cell.angle_alpha   90.00
_cell.angle_beta   90.00
_cell.angle_gamma   90.00
#
_symmetry.space_group_name_H-M   'P 1'
#
loop_
_entity.id
_entity.type
_entity.pdbx_description
1 polymer ?
#
loop_
_entity_poly.entity_id
_entity_poly.type
_entity_poly.pdbx_seq_one_letter_code
_entity_poly.pdbx_strand_id
1 'polypeptide(L)'
;MNILTKFPIGQYVDGNRSWLRIVDSRLKIIAVFIFLITPIWAGPLWRLSLVICLLFITFISLLPFRVWWRSLLFLLGLSMIIGLISTIAFSDIQSLDSSLRDPNELNLILESQKTWNILEIPSKKIGFITLGSYNLSWKAFELGIKTSTLIFTVIHSVNLMLLTTLQEDIVWALSWFMIPFRKVGLPIDKWLFQLLLALRFIPLVQEELQNIIKSVSVRSINLRSLGFKKSINVLLTIIERLFLNIFLRIDQGADSLLSKKKITIKTYRYKAFDKKNSLTFIFNSLSICFICIAIFLRKQYGAL
;
A
#
# COMPACT_ATOMS: atom_id res chain seq x y z
N MET A 1 -25.71 -14.84 8.27
CA MET A 1 -24.50 -15.06 7.45
C MET A 1 -23.49 -13.96 7.79
N ASN A 2 -22.46 -14.28 8.57
CA ASN A 2 -21.51 -13.31 9.15
C ASN A 2 -20.62 -12.66 8.08
N ILE A 3 -21.12 -11.61 7.41
CA ILE A 3 -20.32 -10.75 6.54
C ILE A 3 -19.36 -9.87 7.37
N LEU A 4 -19.76 -9.50 8.60
CA LEU A 4 -19.02 -8.55 9.44
C LEU A 4 -17.85 -9.16 10.22
N THR A 5 -17.87 -10.46 10.51
CA THR A 5 -16.71 -11.15 11.11
C THR A 5 -15.62 -11.47 10.09
N LYS A 6 -15.90 -11.25 8.79
CA LYS A 6 -15.01 -11.58 7.66
C LYS A 6 -14.33 -10.37 7.05
N PHE A 7 -14.61 -9.16 7.52
CA PHE A 7 -13.93 -7.96 7.05
C PHE A 7 -12.56 -7.88 7.73
N PRO A 8 -11.46 -8.24 7.04
CA PRO A 8 -10.12 -8.15 7.59
C PRO A 8 -9.62 -6.74 7.30
N ILE A 9 -10.20 -5.71 7.92
CA ILE A 9 -9.62 -4.36 7.84
C ILE A 9 -8.49 -4.32 8.88
N GLY A 10 -7.25 -4.32 8.40
CA GLY A 10 -6.06 -4.05 9.21
C GLY A 10 -5.54 -5.21 10.06
N GLN A 11 -5.71 -6.46 9.60
CA GLN A 11 -5.22 -7.63 10.34
C GLN A 11 -3.72 -7.86 10.13
N TYR A 12 -2.93 -7.37 11.07
CA TYR A 12 -1.69 -8.05 11.45
C TYR A 12 -2.02 -9.52 11.76
N VAL A 13 -1.43 -10.46 11.03
CA VAL A 13 -1.72 -11.89 11.21
C VAL A 13 -0.77 -12.44 12.25
N ASP A 14 -1.22 -12.70 13.48
CA ASP A 14 -0.32 -13.14 14.54
C ASP A 14 0.34 -14.53 14.27
N GLY A 15 1.58 -14.75 14.71
CA GLY A 15 2.42 -15.91 14.37
C GLY A 15 3.94 -15.74 14.59
N ASN A 16 4.57 -16.71 15.26
CA ASN A 16 5.97 -16.63 15.69
C ASN A 16 7.04 -17.04 14.65
N ARG A 17 6.65 -17.39 13.42
CA ARG A 17 7.56 -18.03 12.46
C ARG A 17 8.30 -17.06 11.53
N SER A 18 7.80 -15.84 11.36
CA SER A 18 8.38 -14.92 10.38
C SER A 18 9.53 -14.14 10.95
N TRP A 19 10.71 -14.26 10.33
CA TRP A 19 11.86 -13.42 10.67
C TRP A 19 11.53 -11.92 10.52
N LEU A 20 10.82 -11.55 9.44
CA LEU A 20 10.54 -10.16 9.12
C LEU A 20 9.86 -9.44 10.30
N ARG A 21 9.03 -10.13 11.08
CA ARG A 21 8.38 -9.57 12.27
C ARG A 21 9.35 -9.06 13.32
N ILE A 22 10.47 -9.74 13.52
CA ILE A 22 11.50 -9.45 14.53
C ILE A 22 12.28 -8.17 14.19
N VAL A 23 12.37 -7.83 12.89
CA VAL A 23 13.07 -6.62 12.43
C VAL A 23 12.36 -5.36 12.95
N ASP A 24 13.14 -4.39 13.41
CA ASP A 24 12.63 -3.12 13.91
C ASP A 24 11.73 -2.41 12.87
N SER A 25 10.60 -1.90 13.33
CA SER A 25 9.60 -1.23 12.48
C SER A 25 10.16 0.00 11.76
N ARG A 26 11.13 0.70 12.36
CA ARG A 26 11.83 1.84 11.72
C ARG A 26 12.54 1.44 10.44
N LEU A 27 13.29 0.32 10.46
CA LEU A 27 14.03 -0.16 9.31
C LEU A 27 13.08 -0.63 8.20
N LYS A 28 11.96 -1.26 8.57
CA LYS A 28 10.92 -1.63 7.60
C LYS A 28 10.32 -0.41 6.92
N ILE A 29 9.98 0.64 7.67
CA ILE A 29 9.45 1.88 7.08
C ILE A 29 10.49 2.50 6.13
N ILE A 30 11.77 2.56 6.52
CA ILE A 30 12.85 3.03 5.63
C ILE A 30 12.93 2.17 4.36
N ALA A 31 12.88 0.84 4.49
CA ALA A 31 12.92 -0.07 3.35
C ALA A 31 11.72 0.14 2.42
N VAL A 32 10.51 0.30 2.95
CA VAL A 32 9.31 0.60 2.14
C VAL A 32 9.45 1.94 1.42
N PHE A 33 9.96 2.98 2.09
CA PHE A 33 10.22 4.27 1.43
C PHE A 33 11.24 4.13 0.29
N ILE A 34 12.27 3.31 0.46
CA ILE A 34 13.23 3.01 -0.61
C ILE A 34 12.51 2.31 -1.77
N PHE A 35 11.68 1.30 -1.52
CA PHE A 35 10.91 0.62 -2.57
C PHE A 35 9.87 1.51 -3.24
N LEU A 36 9.40 2.58 -2.59
CA LEU A 36 8.48 3.55 -3.17
C LEU A 36 9.21 4.55 -4.08
N ILE A 37 10.34 5.09 -3.62
CA ILE A 37 11.07 6.15 -4.33
C ILE A 37 11.90 5.57 -5.49
N THR A 38 12.50 4.40 -5.29
CA THR A 38 13.47 3.85 -6.24
C THR A 38 12.88 3.57 -7.63
N PRO A 39 11.67 3.01 -7.79
CA PRO A 39 11.06 2.77 -9.10
C PRO A 39 10.82 4.05 -9.93
N ILE A 40 10.64 5.21 -9.30
CA ILE A 40 10.26 6.46 -9.98
C ILE A 40 11.38 6.93 -10.91
N TRP A 41 12.64 6.77 -10.51
CA TRP A 41 13.83 7.23 -11.25
C TRP A 41 14.67 6.09 -11.84
N ALA A 42 14.15 4.87 -11.82
CA ALA A 42 14.89 3.68 -12.25
C ALA A 42 14.62 3.31 -13.71
N GLY A 43 15.66 2.79 -14.38
CA GLY A 43 15.54 2.10 -15.66
C GLY A 43 14.77 0.78 -15.59
N PRO A 44 14.42 0.17 -16.75
CA PRO A 44 13.59 -1.03 -16.82
C PRO A 44 14.20 -2.24 -16.10
N LEU A 45 15.51 -2.45 -16.24
CA LEU A 45 16.24 -3.56 -15.64
C LEU A 45 16.21 -3.48 -14.11
N TRP A 46 16.46 -2.28 -13.57
CA TRP A 46 16.44 -2.05 -12.14
C TRP A 46 15.06 -2.28 -11.52
N ARG A 47 13.98 -1.89 -12.20
CA ARG A 47 12.60 -2.14 -11.73
C ARG A 47 12.28 -3.63 -11.65
N LEU A 48 12.67 -4.40 -12.66
CA LEU A 48 12.50 -5.86 -12.64
C LEU A 48 13.31 -6.49 -11.51
N SER A 49 14.54 -6.04 -11.28
CA SER A 49 15.36 -6.48 -10.15
C SER A 49 14.69 -6.18 -8.80
N LEU A 50 14.06 -5.02 -8.62
CA LEU A 50 13.29 -4.69 -7.42
C LEU A 50 12.11 -5.63 -7.22
N VAL A 51 11.36 -5.95 -8.27
CA VAL A 51 10.24 -6.91 -8.21
C VAL A 51 10.74 -8.28 -7.74
N ILE A 52 11.80 -8.79 -8.37
CA ILE A 52 12.40 -10.09 -8.06
C ILE A 52 12.92 -10.10 -6.61
N CYS A 53 13.63 -9.05 -6.20
CA CYS A 53 14.12 -8.90 -4.84
C CYS A 53 12.97 -8.91 -3.82
N LEU A 54 11.88 -8.21 -4.11
CA LEU A 54 10.73 -8.13 -3.22
C LEU A 54 10.00 -9.48 -3.12
N LEU A 55 9.84 -10.19 -4.24
CA LEU A 55 9.35 -11.58 -4.27
C LEU A 55 10.25 -12.55 -3.49
N PHE A 56 11.56 -12.36 -3.56
CA PHE A 56 12.53 -13.17 -2.84
C PHE A 56 12.45 -12.93 -1.33
N ILE A 57 12.33 -11.67 -0.90
CA ILE A 57 12.12 -11.30 0.50
C ILE A 57 10.84 -11.95 1.02
N THR A 58 9.75 -11.91 0.26
CA THR A 58 8.48 -12.49 0.70
C THR A 58 8.54 -14.02 0.81
N PHE A 59 9.29 -14.69 -0.07
CA PHE A 59 9.56 -16.13 0.03
C PHE A 59 10.40 -16.50 1.26
N ILE A 60 11.46 -15.74 1.54
CA ILE A 60 12.32 -15.94 2.72
C ILE A 60 11.61 -15.56 4.03
N SER A 61 10.61 -14.68 3.97
CA SER A 61 9.89 -14.20 5.16
C SER A 61 9.16 -15.31 5.93
N LEU A 62 9.08 -16.54 5.43
CA LEU A 62 8.43 -17.71 6.06
C LEU A 62 6.98 -17.43 6.48
N LEU A 63 6.31 -16.53 5.74
CA LEU A 63 4.91 -16.21 5.96
C LEU A 63 4.03 -17.40 5.51
N PRO A 64 2.99 -17.76 6.28
CA PRO A 64 2.11 -18.86 5.91
C PRO A 64 1.48 -18.59 4.55
N PHE A 65 1.69 -19.50 3.58
CA PHE A 65 1.27 -19.39 2.18
C PHE A 65 -0.17 -18.89 1.99
N ARG A 66 -1.07 -19.29 2.88
CA ARG A 66 -2.49 -18.94 2.88
C ARG A 66 -2.76 -17.42 2.95
N VAL A 67 -1.86 -16.64 3.56
CA VAL A 67 -2.07 -15.20 3.81
C VAL A 67 -1.67 -14.36 2.60
N TRP A 68 -0.48 -14.62 2.06
CA TRP A 68 0.14 -13.77 1.04
C TRP A 68 -0.16 -14.20 -0.39
N TRP A 69 -0.35 -15.50 -0.67
CA TRP A 69 -0.49 -15.98 -2.05
C TRP A 69 -1.69 -15.39 -2.78
N ARG A 70 -2.87 -15.35 -2.14
CA ARG A 70 -4.09 -14.81 -2.76
C ARG A 70 -3.96 -13.32 -3.08
N SER A 71 -3.35 -12.57 -2.17
CA SER A 71 -3.11 -11.14 -2.36
C SER A 71 -2.07 -10.90 -3.46
N LEU A 72 -0.98 -11.67 -3.46
CA LEU A 72 0.09 -11.60 -4.45
C LEU A 72 -0.42 -11.94 -5.86
N LEU A 73 -1.24 -12.99 -5.99
CA LEU A 73 -1.80 -13.41 -7.27
C LEU A 73 -2.82 -12.39 -7.82
N PHE A 74 -3.69 -11.84 -6.96
CA PHE A 74 -4.61 -10.78 -7.36
C PHE A 74 -3.87 -9.51 -7.80
N LEU A 75 -2.82 -9.13 -7.06
CA LEU A 75 -2.01 -7.96 -7.33
C LEU A 75 -1.16 -8.12 -8.59
N LEU A 76 -0.61 -9.31 -8.84
CA LEU A 76 0.11 -9.62 -10.08
C LEU A 76 -0.84 -9.55 -11.27
N GLY A 77 -2.04 -10.14 -11.17
CA GLY A 77 -3.08 -10.04 -12.20
C GLY A 77 -3.48 -8.59 -12.48
N LEU A 78 -3.75 -7.80 -11.42
CA LEU A 78 -4.08 -6.38 -11.54
C LEU A 78 -2.95 -5.58 -12.21
N SER A 79 -1.70 -5.79 -11.79
CA SER A 79 -0.54 -5.08 -12.35
C SER A 79 -0.34 -5.40 -13.84
N MET A 80 -0.56 -6.65 -14.25
CA MET A 80 -0.50 -7.05 -15.66
C MET A 80 -1.63 -6.42 -16.48
N ILE A 81 -2.85 -6.39 -15.95
CA ILE A 81 -3.99 -5.71 -16.61
C ILE A 81 -3.68 -4.21 -16.79
N ILE A 82 -3.12 -3.57 -15.77
CA ILE A 82 -2.78 -2.15 -15.84
C ILE A 82 -1.58 -1.90 -16.77
N GLY A 83 -0.63 -2.84 -16.84
CA GLY A 83 0.44 -2.80 -17.85
C GLY A 83 -0.12 -2.90 -19.27
N LEU A 84 -1.03 -3.84 -19.51
CA LEU A 84 -1.66 -4.04 -20.83
C LEU A 84 -2.45 -2.80 -21.26
N ILE A 85 -3.31 -2.24 -20.40
CA ILE A 85 -4.04 -1.01 -20.73
C ILE A 85 -3.07 0.15 -21.01
N SER A 86 -1.94 0.22 -20.30
CA SER A 86 -0.91 1.22 -20.54
C SER A 86 -0.20 1.04 -21.89
N THR A 87 0.03 -0.20 -22.34
CA THR A 87 0.59 -0.44 -23.69
C THR A 87 -0.37 0.00 -24.78
N ILE A 88 -1.66 -0.31 -24.63
CA ILE A 88 -2.71 0.02 -25.61
C ILE A 88 -2.95 1.53 -25.67
N ALA A 89 -3.00 2.20 -24.51
CA ALA A 89 -3.20 3.64 -24.45
C ALA A 89 -2.04 4.42 -25.11
N PHE A 90 -0.81 3.92 -25.04
CA PHE A 90 0.35 4.59 -25.63
C PHE A 90 0.48 4.37 -27.14
N SER A 91 -0.03 3.25 -27.68
CA SER A 91 -0.01 3.01 -29.13
C SER A 91 -0.81 4.03 -29.95
N ASP A 92 -1.86 4.63 -29.38
CA ASP A 92 -2.67 5.65 -30.05
C ASP A 92 -2.01 7.03 -30.08
N ILE A 93 -1.09 7.33 -29.16
CA ILE A 93 -0.45 8.65 -29.06
C ILE A 93 0.63 8.81 -30.14
N GLN A 94 1.33 7.72 -30.48
CA GLN A 94 2.42 7.76 -31.44
C GLN A 94 1.94 7.78 -32.91
N SER A 95 0.68 7.44 -33.18
CA SER A 95 0.08 7.59 -34.51
C SER A 95 -0.36 9.02 -34.83
N LEU A 96 -0.38 9.93 -33.83
CA LEU A 96 -0.71 11.34 -33.99
C LEU A 96 0.51 12.22 -34.35
N ASP A 97 1.73 11.71 -34.20
CA ASP A 97 2.96 12.35 -34.71
C ASP A 97 3.12 12.11 -36.22
N SER A 98 2.03 12.21 -36.99
CA SER A 98 2.12 12.36 -38.43
C SER A 98 2.82 13.68 -38.73
N SER A 99 3.93 13.61 -39.45
CA SER A 99 4.74 14.74 -39.92
C SER A 99 3.86 15.94 -40.31
N LEU A 100 3.91 17.01 -39.52
CA LEU A 100 3.23 18.29 -39.83
C LEU A 100 3.83 19.02 -41.05
N ARG A 101 4.81 18.42 -41.73
CA ARG A 101 5.55 19.03 -42.83
C ARG A 101 5.79 18.01 -43.94
N ASP A 102 5.51 18.40 -45.18
CA ASP A 102 5.66 17.56 -46.36
C ASP A 102 7.09 17.00 -46.48
N PRO A 103 7.27 15.67 -46.65
CA PRO A 103 8.57 15.01 -46.69
C PRO A 103 9.44 15.38 -47.90
N ASN A 104 8.88 16.10 -48.88
CA ASN A 104 9.56 16.50 -50.10
C ASN A 104 10.29 17.86 -49.99
N GLU A 105 10.14 18.62 -48.89
CA GLU A 105 10.82 19.92 -48.75
C GLU A 105 12.29 19.83 -48.35
N LEU A 106 12.72 18.70 -47.77
CA LEU A 106 14.10 18.50 -47.34
C LEU A 106 14.66 17.27 -48.07
N ASN A 107 15.42 17.50 -49.14
CA ASN A 107 16.32 16.51 -49.77
C ASN A 107 17.51 16.16 -48.83
N LEU A 108 17.22 15.93 -47.55
CA LEU A 108 18.10 15.27 -46.61
C LEU A 108 17.55 13.86 -46.46
N ILE A 109 18.38 12.88 -46.81
CA ILE A 109 18.11 11.47 -46.52
C ILE A 109 18.07 11.36 -44.99
N LEU A 110 16.89 11.57 -44.40
CA LEU A 110 16.63 11.25 -43.03
C LEU A 110 16.68 9.73 -42.97
N GLU A 111 17.75 9.23 -42.37
CA GLU A 111 17.90 7.83 -42.01
C GLU A 111 16.69 7.47 -41.15
N SER A 112 15.68 6.86 -41.80
CA SER A 112 14.43 6.46 -41.20
C SER A 112 14.76 5.62 -39.98
N GLN A 113 14.60 6.19 -38.79
CA GLN A 113 14.68 5.44 -37.54
C GLN A 113 13.63 4.35 -37.63
N LYS A 114 14.06 3.16 -38.02
CA LYS A 114 13.22 1.97 -38.18
C LYS A 114 12.68 1.63 -36.80
N THR A 115 11.52 2.17 -36.44
CA THR A 115 10.81 1.76 -35.24
C THR A 115 10.27 0.37 -35.54
N TRP A 116 10.91 -0.64 -34.97
CA TRP A 116 10.47 -2.03 -35.11
C TRP A 116 9.08 -2.17 -34.49
N ASN A 117 8.05 -2.24 -35.33
CA ASN A 117 6.70 -2.59 -34.90
C ASN A 117 6.68 -4.09 -34.59
N ILE A 118 6.32 -4.44 -33.36
CA ILE A 118 6.33 -5.85 -32.89
C ILE A 118 5.08 -6.58 -33.39
N LEU A 119 3.96 -5.86 -33.47
CA LEU A 119 2.67 -6.41 -33.84
C LEU A 119 1.84 -5.33 -34.49
N GLU A 120 1.53 -5.50 -35.77
CA GLU A 120 0.52 -4.73 -36.47
C GLU A 120 -0.75 -5.56 -36.44
N ILE A 121 -1.74 -5.14 -35.66
CA ILE A 121 -3.05 -5.78 -35.64
C ILE A 121 -3.86 -5.10 -36.76
N PRO A 122 -4.09 -5.76 -37.92
CA PRO A 122 -4.87 -5.15 -38.98
C PRO A 122 -6.28 -4.88 -38.46
N SER A 123 -6.79 -3.69 -38.75
CA SER A 123 -8.12 -3.24 -38.33
C SER A 123 -9.18 -4.25 -38.76
N LYS A 124 -9.69 -5.03 -37.81
CA LYS A 124 -10.84 -5.91 -38.04
C LYS A 124 -12.07 -5.22 -37.50
N LYS A 125 -12.92 -4.70 -38.40
CA LYS A 125 -14.25 -4.21 -38.03
C LYS A 125 -15.05 -5.38 -37.44
N ILE A 126 -15.28 -5.35 -36.14
CA ILE A 126 -16.27 -6.19 -35.45
C ILE A 126 -17.38 -5.22 -35.01
N GLY A 127 -18.43 -5.12 -35.84
CA GLY A 127 -19.61 -4.29 -35.58
C GLY A 127 -19.39 -2.76 -35.65
N PHE A 128 -20.08 -2.01 -34.78
CA PHE A 128 -20.11 -0.53 -34.72
C PHE A 128 -18.83 0.12 -34.15
N ILE A 129 -17.81 -0.66 -33.80
CA ILE A 129 -16.56 -0.17 -33.22
C ILE A 129 -15.46 -0.36 -34.27
N THR A 130 -14.98 0.75 -34.84
CA THR A 130 -13.76 0.75 -35.66
C THR A 130 -12.55 0.70 -34.74
N LEU A 131 -12.03 -0.49 -34.46
CA LEU A 131 -10.68 -0.63 -33.93
C LEU A 131 -9.71 -0.01 -34.94
N GLY A 132 -9.02 1.06 -34.56
CA GLY A 132 -7.96 1.70 -35.36
C GLY A 132 -6.76 0.77 -35.57
N SER A 133 -5.83 1.16 -36.46
CA SER A 133 -4.56 0.43 -36.64
C SER A 133 -3.72 0.62 -35.38
N TYR A 134 -3.67 -0.39 -34.51
CA TYR A 134 -2.80 -0.38 -33.34
C TYR A 134 -1.41 -0.83 -33.75
N ASN A 135 -0.46 0.10 -33.76
CA ASN A 135 0.96 -0.20 -33.94
C ASN A 135 1.60 -0.31 -32.55
N LEU A 136 1.87 -1.53 -32.10
CA LEU A 136 2.58 -1.77 -30.84
C LEU A 136 4.07 -1.47 -31.02
N SER A 137 4.48 -0.30 -30.54
CA SER A 137 5.90 0.11 -30.52
C SER A 137 6.63 -0.48 -29.30
N TRP A 138 7.94 -0.70 -29.42
CA TRP A 138 8.78 -1.08 -28.27
C TRP A 138 8.67 -0.12 -27.09
N LYS A 139 8.48 1.18 -27.36
CA LYS A 139 8.26 2.21 -26.35
C LYS A 139 6.95 2.01 -25.59
N ALA A 140 5.87 1.61 -26.29
CA ALA A 140 4.59 1.28 -25.68
C ALA A 140 4.75 0.09 -24.72
N PHE A 141 5.45 -0.96 -25.16
CA PHE A 141 5.72 -2.14 -24.34
C PHE A 141 6.60 -1.81 -23.12
N GLU A 142 7.63 -0.99 -23.30
CA GLU A 142 8.48 -0.52 -22.20
C GLU A 142 7.66 0.27 -21.16
N LEU A 143 6.73 1.13 -21.60
CA LEU A 143 5.84 1.84 -20.70
C LEU A 143 4.92 0.89 -19.92
N GLY A 144 4.36 -0.12 -20.57
CA GLY A 144 3.53 -1.14 -19.91
C GLY A 144 4.28 -1.92 -18.83
N ILE A 145 5.53 -2.31 -19.10
CA ILE A 145 6.41 -2.94 -18.10
C ILE A 145 6.68 -1.95 -16.96
N LYS A 146 7.01 -0.70 -17.28
CA LYS A 146 7.29 0.36 -16.30
C LYS A 146 6.12 0.61 -15.35
N THR A 147 4.89 0.64 -15.86
CA THR A 147 3.68 0.89 -15.05
C THR A 147 3.30 -0.34 -14.24
N SER A 148 3.32 -1.53 -14.83
CA SER A 148 3.05 -2.80 -14.14
C SER A 148 4.01 -3.03 -12.96
N THR A 149 5.32 -2.91 -13.20
CA THR A 149 6.35 -3.10 -12.16
C THR A 149 6.26 -2.06 -11.04
N LEU A 150 5.93 -0.81 -11.35
CA LEU A 150 5.74 0.25 -10.34
C LEU A 150 4.56 -0.07 -9.42
N ILE A 151 3.41 -0.40 -10.00
CA ILE A 151 2.20 -0.73 -9.23
C ILE A 151 2.45 -1.96 -8.36
N PHE A 152 3.08 -2.99 -8.93
CA PHE A 152 3.41 -4.20 -8.20
C PHE A 152 4.33 -3.91 -7.00
N THR A 153 5.46 -3.24 -7.24
CA THR A 153 6.46 -2.96 -6.19
C THR A 153 5.88 -2.10 -5.07
N VAL A 154 5.19 -1.00 -5.39
CA VAL A 154 4.63 -0.08 -4.40
C VAL A 154 3.59 -0.78 -3.53
N ILE A 155 2.59 -1.42 -4.14
CA ILE A 155 1.50 -2.02 -3.38
C ILE A 155 2.00 -3.24 -2.60
N HIS A 156 2.83 -4.09 -3.20
CA HIS A 156 3.32 -5.30 -2.52
C HIS A 156 4.26 -4.97 -1.36
N SER A 157 5.12 -3.95 -1.49
CA SER A 157 6.00 -3.48 -0.40
C SER A 157 5.21 -3.04 0.83
N VAL A 158 4.20 -2.19 0.64
CA VAL A 158 3.35 -1.71 1.73
C VAL A 158 2.55 -2.85 2.35
N ASN A 159 1.99 -3.74 1.53
CA ASN A 159 1.23 -4.89 2.02
C ASN A 159 2.11 -5.82 2.90
N LEU A 160 3.35 -6.09 2.48
CA LEU A 160 4.28 -6.89 3.28
C LEU A 160 4.55 -6.26 4.65
N MET A 161 4.71 -4.94 4.71
CA MET A 161 4.85 -4.22 5.98
C MET A 161 3.58 -4.35 6.84
N LEU A 162 2.40 -4.08 6.28
CA LEU A 162 1.12 -4.17 7.00
C LEU A 162 0.85 -5.56 7.58
N LEU A 163 1.31 -6.63 6.92
CA LEU A 163 1.19 -8.00 7.41
C LEU A 163 2.16 -8.33 8.56
N THR A 164 3.30 -7.63 8.64
CA THR A 164 4.44 -8.00 9.49
C THR A 164 4.72 -7.02 10.62
N THR A 165 4.05 -5.86 10.67
CA THR A 165 4.17 -4.85 11.73
C THR A 165 2.83 -4.59 12.39
N LEU A 166 2.82 -4.54 13.73
CA LEU A 166 1.64 -4.11 14.46
C LEU A 166 1.40 -2.61 14.24
N GLN A 167 0.13 -2.20 14.34
CA GLN A 167 -0.27 -0.79 14.18
C GLN A 167 0.39 0.10 15.25
N GLU A 168 0.55 -0.41 16.47
CA GLU A 168 1.24 0.29 17.58
C GLU A 168 2.73 0.52 17.26
N ASP A 169 3.41 -0.46 16.66
CA ASP A 169 4.83 -0.37 16.29
C ASP A 169 5.09 0.63 15.16
N ILE A 170 4.11 0.83 14.26
CA ILE A 170 4.15 1.84 13.21
C ILE A 170 4.16 3.23 13.84
N VAL A 171 3.30 3.48 14.85
CA VAL A 171 3.27 4.79 15.54
C VAL A 171 4.54 5.03 16.33
N TRP A 172 5.11 3.98 16.95
CA TRP A 172 6.40 4.08 17.59
C TRP A 172 7.53 4.42 16.59
N ALA A 173 7.52 3.83 15.39
CA ALA A 173 8.47 4.19 14.36
C ALA A 173 8.26 5.62 13.86
N LEU A 174 7.00 6.05 13.68
CA LEU A 174 6.63 7.42 13.32
C LEU A 174 7.17 8.43 14.34
N SER A 175 7.11 8.11 15.64
CA SER A 175 7.68 8.95 16.70
C SER A 175 9.16 9.27 16.45
N TRP A 176 9.94 8.29 15.98
CA TRP A 176 11.35 8.48 15.66
C TRP A 176 11.56 9.43 14.48
N PHE A 177 10.77 9.28 13.41
CA PHE A 177 10.83 10.19 12.27
C PHE A 177 10.36 11.61 12.60
N MET A 178 9.54 11.78 13.64
CA MET A 178 9.08 13.09 14.07
C MET A 178 10.02 13.82 15.06
N ILE A 179 11.08 13.17 15.54
CA ILE A 179 12.09 13.80 16.42
C ILE A 179 12.66 15.13 15.87
N PRO A 180 13.04 15.29 14.59
CA PRO A 180 13.56 16.57 14.09
C PRO A 180 12.55 17.71 14.25
N PHE A 181 11.26 17.44 14.04
CA PHE A 181 10.19 18.42 14.22
C PHE A 181 10.04 18.89 15.67
N ARG A 182 10.54 18.11 16.65
CA ARG A 182 10.53 18.50 18.07
C ARG A 182 11.44 19.70 18.31
N LYS A 183 12.51 19.83 17.52
CA LYS A 183 13.40 21.00 17.59
C LYS A 183 12.72 22.27 17.10
N VAL A 184 11.68 22.15 16.26
CA VAL A 184 10.86 23.25 15.73
C VAL A 184 9.76 23.67 16.73
N GLY A 185 9.67 23.03 17.90
CA GLY A 185 8.69 23.36 18.95
C GLY A 185 7.30 22.74 18.75
N LEU A 186 7.13 21.81 17.79
CA LEU A 186 5.85 21.15 17.55
C LEU A 186 5.49 20.15 18.68
N PRO A 187 4.22 20.08 19.13
CA PRO A 187 3.76 19.24 20.25
C PRO A 187 3.57 17.77 19.85
N ILE A 188 4.62 17.15 19.30
CA ILE A 188 4.61 15.79 18.73
C ILE A 188 4.17 14.74 19.74
N ASP A 189 4.57 14.88 21.01
CA ASP A 189 4.19 13.93 22.05
C ASP A 189 2.68 13.89 22.28
N LYS A 190 1.97 15.02 22.14
CA LYS A 190 0.50 15.07 22.26
C LYS A 190 -0.17 14.41 21.06
N TRP A 191 0.29 14.71 19.83
CA TRP A 191 -0.24 14.11 18.60
C TRP A 191 -0.05 12.60 18.55
N LEU A 192 1.15 12.12 18.88
CA LEU A 192 1.46 10.69 18.95
C LEU A 192 0.64 9.98 20.03
N PHE A 193 0.43 10.60 21.19
CA PHE A 193 -0.43 10.05 22.24
C PHE A 193 -1.88 9.91 21.77
N GLN A 194 -2.43 10.96 21.14
CA GLN A 194 -3.77 10.92 20.57
C GLN A 194 -3.90 9.84 19.49
N LEU A 195 -2.88 9.69 18.62
CA LEU A 195 -2.85 8.65 17.59
C LEU A 195 -2.77 7.24 18.19
N LEU A 196 -1.91 6.99 19.18
CA LEU A 196 -1.82 5.71 19.89
C LEU A 196 -3.15 5.33 20.54
N LEU A 197 -3.76 6.30 21.21
CA LEU A 197 -5.06 6.12 21.85
C LEU A 197 -6.12 5.79 20.78
N ALA A 198 -6.19 6.57 19.70
CA ALA A 198 -7.10 6.31 18.59
C ALA A 198 -6.95 4.89 18.02
N LEU A 199 -5.72 4.43 17.76
CA LEU A 199 -5.46 3.06 17.28
C LEU A 199 -5.97 2.00 18.25
N ARG A 200 -5.75 2.16 19.55
CA ARG A 200 -6.25 1.23 20.57
C ARG A 200 -7.78 1.26 20.70
N PHE A 201 -8.42 2.37 20.34
CA PHE A 201 -9.88 2.47 20.28
C PHE A 201 -10.48 1.87 19.00
N ILE A 202 -9.71 1.65 17.92
CA ILE A 202 -10.23 1.06 16.67
C ILE A 202 -10.90 -0.31 16.92
N PRO A 203 -10.28 -1.30 17.59
CA PRO A 203 -10.92 -2.59 17.85
C PRO A 203 -12.20 -2.46 18.66
N LEU A 204 -12.21 -1.55 19.63
CA LEU A 204 -13.37 -1.27 20.49
C LEU A 204 -14.53 -0.65 19.70
N VAL A 205 -14.25 0.28 18.79
CA VAL A 205 -15.25 0.85 17.88
C VAL A 205 -15.80 -0.21 16.93
N GLN A 206 -14.93 -1.10 16.42
CA GLN A 206 -15.34 -2.21 15.58
C GLN A 206 -16.24 -3.19 16.33
N GLU A 207 -15.94 -3.50 17.59
CA GLU A 207 -16.76 -4.35 18.45
C GLU A 207 -18.14 -3.73 18.70
N GLU A 208 -18.20 -2.44 19.05
CA GLU A 208 -19.45 -1.69 19.23
C GLU A 208 -20.30 -1.68 17.95
N LEU A 209 -19.69 -1.39 16.80
CA LEU A 209 -20.36 -1.43 15.50
C LEU A 209 -20.94 -2.81 15.22
N GLN A 210 -20.18 -3.87 15.47
CA GLN A 210 -20.66 -5.24 15.28
C GLN A 210 -21.81 -5.59 16.22
N ASN A 211 -21.75 -5.16 17.48
CA ASN A 211 -22.80 -5.39 18.47
C ASN A 211 -24.10 -4.67 18.10
N ILE A 212 -24.00 -3.42 17.64
CA ILE A 212 -25.16 -2.64 17.18
C ILE A 212 -25.79 -3.31 15.94
N ILE A 213 -24.99 -3.71 14.95
CA ILE A 213 -25.56 -4.35 13.75
C ILE A 213 -26.23 -5.68 14.10
N LYS A 214 -25.63 -6.49 14.99
CA LYS A 214 -26.27 -7.71 15.49
C LYS A 214 -27.59 -7.40 16.21
N SER A 215 -27.61 -6.42 17.10
CA SER A 215 -28.81 -5.99 17.83
C SER A 215 -29.94 -5.57 16.88
N VAL A 216 -29.62 -4.77 15.86
CA VAL A 216 -30.59 -4.35 14.83
C VAL A 216 -31.11 -5.53 14.01
N SER A 217 -30.24 -6.50 13.68
CA SER A 217 -30.65 -7.69 12.95
C SER A 217 -31.60 -8.61 13.72
N VAL A 218 -31.47 -8.68 15.06
CA VAL A 218 -32.36 -9.47 15.93
C VAL A 218 -33.74 -8.80 16.06
N ARG A 219 -33.80 -7.47 15.99
CA ARG A 219 -35.07 -6.70 16.00
C ARG A 219 -35.85 -6.77 14.68
N SER A 220 -35.62 -7.83 13.88
CA SER A 220 -36.33 -8.17 12.64
C SER A 220 -36.43 -7.06 11.58
N ILE A 221 -35.53 -6.06 11.62
CA ILE A 221 -35.42 -5.06 10.55
C ILE A 221 -34.77 -5.76 9.35
N ASN A 222 -35.60 -6.22 8.42
CA ASN A 222 -35.16 -6.86 7.18
C ASN A 222 -34.50 -5.83 6.25
N LEU A 223 -33.23 -5.50 6.49
CA LEU A 223 -32.43 -4.51 5.74
C LEU A 223 -32.52 -4.66 4.20
N ARG A 224 -32.77 -5.88 3.72
CA ARG A 224 -32.91 -6.19 2.29
C ARG A 224 -34.29 -5.85 1.69
N SER A 225 -35.35 -5.76 2.49
CA SER A 225 -36.69 -5.40 2.01
C SER A 225 -37.03 -3.92 2.18
N LEU A 226 -36.13 -3.11 2.78
CA LEU A 226 -36.33 -1.67 2.90
C LEU A 226 -35.93 -0.96 1.59
N GLY A 227 -36.81 -0.10 1.08
CA GLY A 227 -36.46 0.86 0.04
C GLY A 227 -35.42 1.89 0.51
N PHE A 228 -34.76 2.56 -0.43
CA PHE A 228 -33.62 3.47 -0.19
C PHE A 228 -33.85 4.48 0.95
N LYS A 229 -35.00 5.16 0.97
CA LYS A 229 -35.35 6.15 2.00
C LYS A 229 -35.38 5.57 3.41
N LYS A 230 -35.98 4.38 3.59
CA LYS A 230 -36.06 3.74 4.91
C LYS A 230 -34.70 3.15 5.32
N SER A 231 -33.90 2.67 4.38
CA SER A 231 -32.54 2.18 4.63
C SER A 231 -31.62 3.29 5.19
N ILE A 232 -31.69 4.50 4.63
CA ILE A 232 -30.95 5.66 5.14
C ILE A 232 -31.37 6.01 6.57
N ASN A 233 -32.67 6.00 6.87
CA ASN A 233 -33.15 6.30 8.22
C ASN A 233 -32.60 5.29 9.26
N VAL A 234 -32.61 4.00 8.91
CA VAL A 234 -32.02 2.94 9.76
C VAL A 234 -30.51 3.14 9.92
N LEU A 235 -29.80 3.49 8.85
CA LEU A 235 -28.36 3.80 8.91
C LEU A 235 -28.09 4.97 9.86
N LEU A 236 -28.89 6.03 9.78
CA LEU A 236 -28.76 7.19 10.67
C LEU A 236 -28.96 6.80 12.14
N THR A 237 -29.96 5.97 12.44
CA THR A 237 -30.17 5.44 13.80
C THR A 237 -29.00 4.58 14.29
N ILE A 238 -28.38 3.79 13.41
CA ILE A 238 -27.18 2.99 13.76
C ILE A 238 -26.01 3.91 14.08
N ILE A 239 -25.79 4.94 13.26
CA ILE A 239 -24.71 5.90 13.43
C ILE A 239 -24.88 6.68 14.74
N GLU A 240 -26.09 7.18 15.03
CA GLU A 240 -26.42 7.89 16.27
C GLU A 240 -26.09 7.04 17.51
N ARG A 241 -26.55 5.78 17.53
CA ARG A 241 -26.27 4.84 18.63
C ARG A 241 -24.77 4.58 18.79
N LEU A 242 -24.06 4.43 17.69
CA LEU A 242 -22.62 4.21 17.70
C LEU A 242 -21.88 5.42 18.28
N PHE A 243 -22.26 6.63 17.88
CA PHE A 243 -21.68 7.86 18.45
C PHE A 243 -21.93 7.96 19.95
N LEU A 244 -23.16 7.77 20.42
CA LEU A 244 -23.48 7.81 21.85
C LEU A 244 -22.63 6.80 22.65
N ASN A 245 -22.51 5.56 22.17
CA ASN A 245 -21.70 4.54 22.83
C ASN A 245 -20.21 4.91 22.86
N ILE A 246 -19.67 5.46 21.76
CA ILE A 246 -18.27 5.85 21.68
C ILE A 246 -17.99 7.06 22.58
N PHE A 247 -18.87 8.06 22.62
CA PHE A 247 -18.73 9.21 23.51
C PHE A 247 -18.67 8.79 24.98
N LEU A 248 -19.58 7.90 25.41
CA LEU A 248 -19.55 7.36 26.77
C LEU A 248 -18.22 6.65 27.08
N ARG A 249 -17.68 5.89 26.13
CA ARG A 249 -16.38 5.21 26.29
C ARG A 249 -15.20 6.20 26.31
N ILE A 250 -15.29 7.32 25.58
CA ILE A 250 -14.29 8.39 25.60
C ILE A 250 -14.31 9.09 26.96
N ASP A 251 -15.49 9.44 27.49
CA ASP A 251 -15.63 10.10 28.79
C ASP A 251 -15.07 9.23 29.92
N GLN A 252 -15.45 7.94 29.94
CA GLN A 252 -14.89 6.97 30.89
C GLN A 252 -13.37 6.84 30.76
N GLY A 253 -12.86 6.84 29.53
CA GLY A 253 -11.42 6.83 29.25
C GLY A 253 -10.72 8.08 29.79
N ALA A 254 -11.31 9.25 29.59
CA ALA A 254 -10.79 10.53 30.06
C ALA A 254 -10.78 10.61 31.59
N ASP A 255 -11.87 10.25 32.25
CA ASP A 255 -11.97 10.22 33.72
C ASP A 255 -10.93 9.27 34.33
N SER A 256 -10.73 8.10 33.70
CA SER A 256 -9.71 7.14 34.13
C SER A 256 -8.29 7.73 34.06
N LEU A 257 -8.00 8.55 33.03
CA LEU A 257 -6.70 9.20 32.87
C LEU A 257 -6.51 10.34 33.87
N LEU A 258 -7.56 11.14 34.12
CA LEU A 258 -7.55 12.23 35.10
C LEU A 258 -7.35 11.70 36.53
N SER A 259 -7.96 10.56 36.87
CA SER A 259 -7.80 9.91 38.18
C SER A 259 -6.35 9.55 38.53
N LYS A 260 -5.49 9.34 37.52
CA LYS A 260 -4.07 8.97 37.71
C LYS A 260 -3.19 10.14 38.16
N LYS A 261 -3.71 11.37 38.26
CA LYS A 261 -3.06 12.62 38.76
C LYS A 261 -1.80 13.10 38.03
N LYS A 262 -0.95 12.22 37.49
CA LYS A 262 0.29 12.56 36.77
C LYS A 262 0.38 11.80 35.44
N ILE A 263 0.01 12.48 34.35
CA ILE A 263 0.12 11.95 32.99
C ILE A 263 1.47 12.39 32.41
N THR A 264 2.51 11.56 32.53
CA THR A 264 3.76 11.81 31.81
C THR A 264 3.65 11.28 30.39
N ILE A 265 3.36 12.16 29.43
CA ILE A 265 3.28 11.83 28.01
C ILE A 265 4.70 11.66 27.47
N LYS A 266 5.28 10.48 27.66
CA LYS A 266 6.60 10.10 27.10
C LYS A 266 6.40 8.98 26.09
N THR A 267 6.04 9.38 24.87
CA THR A 267 5.69 8.48 23.76
C THR A 267 6.75 7.40 23.48
N TYR A 268 8.03 7.75 23.62
CA TYR A 268 9.17 6.84 23.44
C TYR A 268 9.25 5.68 24.45
N ARG A 269 8.55 5.74 25.60
CA ARG A 269 8.54 4.68 26.64
C ARG A 269 7.39 3.69 26.51
N TYR A 270 6.45 3.90 25.59
CA TYR A 270 5.28 3.02 25.42
C TYR A 270 5.50 1.88 24.41
N LYS A 271 6.74 1.69 23.91
CA LYS A 271 7.05 0.44 23.18
C LYS A 271 6.83 -0.71 24.18
N ALA A 272 6.01 -1.69 23.80
CA ALA A 272 5.98 -2.96 24.53
C ALA A 272 7.44 -3.44 24.65
N PHE A 273 7.86 -3.82 25.86
CA PHE A 273 9.23 -4.27 26.09
C PHE A 273 9.47 -5.57 25.30
N ASP A 274 9.98 -5.44 24.08
CA ASP A 274 10.56 -6.58 23.37
C ASP A 274 11.86 -6.93 24.06
N LYS A 275 11.94 -8.17 24.56
CA LYS A 275 13.15 -8.75 25.10
C LYS A 275 14.20 -8.72 23.98
N LYS A 276 15.15 -7.78 24.04
CA LYS A 276 16.28 -7.69 23.09
C LYS A 276 17.02 -9.02 23.08
N ASN A 277 16.74 -9.84 22.07
CA ASN A 277 17.39 -11.12 21.87
C ASN A 277 18.56 -10.94 20.89
N SER A 278 19.63 -11.73 21.00
CA SER A 278 20.80 -11.63 20.10
C SER A 278 20.40 -11.69 18.62
N LEU A 279 19.38 -12.51 18.30
CA LEU A 279 18.75 -12.59 16.98
C LEU A 279 18.23 -11.24 16.46
N THR A 280 17.60 -10.41 17.30
CA THR A 280 17.10 -9.09 16.89
C THR A 280 18.23 -8.19 16.38
N PHE A 281 19.39 -8.26 17.03
CA PHE A 281 20.56 -7.46 16.64
C PHE A 281 21.13 -7.90 15.30
N ILE A 282 21.33 -9.22 15.10
CA ILE A 282 21.83 -9.80 13.84
C ILE A 282 20.94 -9.37 12.68
N PHE A 283 19.64 -9.48 12.86
CA PHE A 283 18.67 -9.22 11.83
C PHE A 283 18.47 -7.75 11.50
N ASN A 284 18.55 -6.87 12.52
CA ASN A 284 18.60 -5.44 12.28
C ASN A 284 19.87 -5.05 11.51
N SER A 285 21.02 -5.62 11.85
CA SER A 285 22.27 -5.39 11.12
C SER A 285 22.16 -5.85 9.66
N LEU A 286 21.56 -7.02 9.42
CA LEU A 286 21.31 -7.54 8.07
C LEU A 286 20.39 -6.60 7.28
N SER A 287 19.32 -6.10 7.90
CA SER A 287 18.39 -5.16 7.26
C SER A 287 19.06 -3.82 6.93
N ILE A 288 19.91 -3.30 7.82
CA ILE A 288 20.71 -2.08 7.55
C ILE A 288 21.67 -2.32 6.38
N CYS A 289 22.38 -3.46 6.37
CA CYS A 289 23.27 -3.83 5.28
C CYS A 289 22.51 -3.91 3.94
N PHE A 290 21.35 -4.57 3.93
CA PHE A 290 20.48 -4.64 2.75
C PHE A 290 20.06 -3.25 2.25
N ILE A 291 19.67 -2.34 3.15
CA ILE A 291 19.32 -0.96 2.83
C ILE A 291 20.52 -0.22 2.22
N CYS A 292 21.71 -0.35 2.81
CA CYS A 292 22.93 0.27 2.30
C CYS A 292 23.29 -0.26 0.90
N ILE A 293 23.20 -1.58 0.69
CA ILE A 293 23.45 -2.22 -0.60
C ILE A 293 22.43 -1.73 -1.64
N ALA A 294 21.15 -1.64 -1.29
CA ALA A 294 20.11 -1.16 -2.19
C ALA A 294 20.37 0.30 -2.62
N ILE A 295 20.80 1.16 -1.70
CA ILE A 295 21.16 2.56 -2.01
C ILE A 295 22.43 2.63 -2.87
N PHE A 296 23.44 1.80 -2.57
CA PHE A 296 24.69 1.75 -3.33
C PHE A 296 24.45 1.29 -4.77
N LEU A 297 23.75 0.16 -4.94
CA LEU A 297 23.40 -0.37 -6.25
C LEU A 297 22.50 0.58 -7.03
N ARG A 298 21.57 1.29 -6.37
CA ARG A 298 20.80 2.37 -7.01
C ARG A 298 21.72 3.46 -7.57
N LYS A 299 22.75 3.88 -6.84
CA LYS A 299 23.70 4.90 -7.32
C LYS A 299 24.47 4.43 -8.55
N GLN A 300 24.80 3.15 -8.62
CA GLN A 300 25.61 2.58 -9.70
C GLN A 300 24.79 2.20 -10.95
N TYR A 301 23.61 1.61 -10.75
CA TYR A 301 22.81 0.99 -11.81
C TYR A 301 21.45 1.66 -12.03
N GLY A 302 21.10 2.71 -11.28
CA GLY A 302 19.77 3.32 -11.37
C GLY A 302 19.47 3.99 -12.72
N ALA A 303 20.50 4.37 -13.47
CA ALA A 303 20.38 5.00 -14.79
C ALA A 303 20.31 4.00 -15.97
N LEU A 304 20.59 2.72 -15.73
CA LEU A 304 20.55 1.63 -16.70
C LEU A 304 19.16 0.94 -16.68
#